data_AF-A0A7V8WTX5-F1
#
_entry.id   AF-A0A7V8WTX5-F1
#
_cell.length_a   1.000
_cell.length_b   1.000
_cell.length_c   1.000
_cell.angle_alpha   90.00
_cell.angle_beta   90.00
_cell.angle_gamma   90.00
#
_symmetry.space_group_name_H-M   'P 1'
#
loop_
_entity.id
_entity.type
_entity.pdbx_description
1 polymer ?
#
loop_
_entity_poly.entity_id
_entity_poly.type
_entity_poly.pdbx_seq_one_letter_code
_entity_poly.pdbx_strand_id
1 'polypeptide(L)'
;VTVLVARLPVTGMSARELLRDAALLWLGNVLTFALWYWELDGGGPTGRHHQRYQSTDFLFPQVVMGGERAARWQPGFIDYLFLAFTFSTALSPADTAVLSRRAKALVIVQALLSIVVLVVLAARAVNTIRS
;
A
#
# COMPACT_ATOMS: atom_id res chain seq x y z
N VAL A 1 4.70 -4.82 -31.72
CA VAL A 1 4.36 -4.35 -30.34
C VAL A 1 4.43 -2.83 -30.23
N THR A 2 5.39 -2.15 -30.87
CA THR A 2 5.59 -0.68 -30.80
C THR A 2 4.48 0.17 -31.47
N VAL A 3 3.68 -0.40 -32.39
CA VAL A 3 2.65 0.36 -33.13
C VAL A 3 1.26 0.31 -32.46
N LEU A 4 1.03 -0.63 -31.53
CA LEU A 4 -0.29 -0.79 -30.89
C LEU A 4 -0.53 0.19 -29.73
N VAL A 5 0.52 0.85 -29.22
CA VAL A 5 0.41 1.89 -28.17
C VAL A 5 0.09 3.27 -28.76
N ALA A 6 0.35 3.48 -30.06
CA ALA A 6 0.18 4.78 -30.72
C ALA A 6 -1.25 5.09 -31.21
N ARG A 7 -2.22 4.18 -30.97
CA ARG A 7 -3.57 4.23 -31.55
C ARG A 7 -4.70 4.14 -30.53
N LEU A 8 -4.44 4.35 -29.24
CA LEU A 8 -5.52 4.67 -28.31
C LEU A 8 -5.86 6.15 -28.51
N PRO A 9 -7.01 6.49 -29.09
CA PRO A 9 -7.48 7.86 -29.05
C PRO A 9 -7.76 8.14 -27.57
N VAL A 10 -6.87 8.89 -26.93
CA VAL A 10 -7.20 9.58 -25.67
C VAL A 10 -8.11 10.75 -26.06
N THR A 11 -9.27 10.42 -26.61
CA THR A 11 -10.33 11.35 -26.92
C THR A 11 -11.00 11.72 -25.61
N GLY A 12 -10.76 12.95 -25.16
CA GLY A 12 -11.78 13.74 -24.47
C GLY A 12 -12.01 13.53 -22.98
N MET A 13 -11.19 12.75 -22.26
CA MET A 13 -11.27 12.79 -20.79
C MET A 13 -10.66 14.09 -20.28
N SER A 14 -11.46 14.89 -19.58
CA SER A 14 -10.99 16.09 -18.89
C SER A 14 -9.89 15.71 -17.89
N ALA A 15 -8.95 16.64 -17.64
CA ALA A 15 -7.91 16.44 -16.63
C ALA A 15 -8.51 15.97 -15.28
N ARG A 16 -9.71 16.45 -14.95
CA ARG A 16 -10.45 16.09 -13.74
C ARG A 16 -10.89 14.62 -13.70
N GLU A 17 -11.37 14.06 -14.80
CA GLU A 17 -11.79 12.65 -14.88
C GLU A 17 -10.60 11.71 -14.75
N LEU A 18 -9.48 12.04 -15.39
CA LEU A 18 -8.23 11.27 -15.27
C LEU A 18 -7.65 11.33 -13.86
N LEU A 19 -7.67 12.49 -13.21
CA LEU A 19 -7.26 12.64 -11.81
C LEU A 19 -8.14 11.79 -10.89
N ARG A 20 -9.46 11.79 -11.12
CA ARG A 20 -10.40 10.97 -10.35
C ARG A 20 -10.11 9.48 -10.54
N ASP A 21 -9.92 9.03 -11.77
CA ASP A 21 -9.68 7.62 -12.07
C ASP A 21 -8.31 7.17 -11.53
N ALA A 22 -7.29 8.01 -11.60
CA ALA A 22 -5.99 7.76 -10.98
C ALA A 22 -6.09 7.68 -9.43
N ALA A 23 -6.87 8.56 -8.80
CA ALA A 23 -7.12 8.53 -7.36
C ALA A 23 -7.88 7.26 -6.94
N LEU A 24 -8.84 6.81 -7.74
CA LEU A 24 -9.56 5.56 -7.50
C LEU A 24 -8.66 4.34 -7.63
N LEU A 25 -7.79 4.30 -8.65
CA LEU A 25 -6.79 3.24 -8.82
C LEU A 25 -5.80 3.22 -7.65
N TRP A 26 -5.33 4.39 -7.22
CA TRP A 26 -4.46 4.54 -6.08
C TRP A 26 -5.11 4.03 -4.78
N LEU A 27 -6.36 4.43 -4.53
CA LEU A 27 -7.11 3.98 -3.36
C LEU A 27 -7.35 2.47 -3.39
N GLY A 28 -7.70 1.91 -4.55
CA GLY A 28 -7.83 0.48 -4.75
C GLY A 28 -6.54 -0.28 -4.46
N ASN A 29 -5.40 0.25 -4.88
CA ASN A 29 -4.09 -0.29 -4.55
C ASN A 29 -3.86 -0.31 -3.02
N VAL A 30 -4.09 0.81 -2.33
CA VAL A 30 -3.94 0.90 -0.87
C VAL A 30 -4.82 -0.13 -0.16
N LEU A 31 -6.10 -0.22 -0.51
CA LEU A 31 -7.04 -1.15 0.11
C LEU A 31 -6.68 -2.62 -0.16
N THR A 32 -6.27 -2.95 -1.39
CA THR A 32 -5.86 -4.31 -1.76
C THR A 32 -4.64 -4.75 -0.97
N PHE A 33 -3.62 -3.90 -0.87
CA PHE A 33 -2.42 -4.23 -0.09
C PHE A 33 -2.68 -4.25 1.41
N ALA A 34 -3.55 -3.39 1.93
CA ALA A 34 -3.98 -3.45 3.33
C ALA A 34 -4.61 -4.81 3.67
N LEU A 35 -5.49 -5.32 2.79
CA LEU A 35 -6.09 -6.64 2.96
C LEU A 35 -5.05 -7.77 2.84
N TRP A 36 -4.13 -7.68 1.88
CA TRP A 36 -3.06 -8.67 1.76
C TRP A 36 -2.14 -8.70 2.98
N TYR A 37 -1.79 -7.55 3.55
CA TYR A 37 -1.01 -7.49 4.78
C TYR A 37 -1.78 -8.06 5.98
N TRP A 38 -3.08 -7.76 6.07
CA TRP A 38 -3.97 -8.34 7.08
C TRP A 38 -4.03 -9.87 6.99
N GLU A 39 -4.17 -10.43 5.79
CA GLU A 39 -4.26 -11.88 5.58
C GLU A 39 -2.92 -12.60 5.73
N LEU A 40 -1.80 -11.96 5.38
CA LEU A 40 -0.49 -12.61 5.42
C LEU A 40 0.16 -12.60 6.80
N ASP A 41 0.07 -11.49 7.52
CA ASP A 41 0.76 -11.37 8.81
C ASP A 41 0.11 -12.26 9.88
N GLY A 42 0.90 -12.73 10.84
CA GLY A 42 0.41 -13.55 11.96
C GLY A 42 -0.29 -14.87 11.59
N GLY A 43 -0.06 -15.40 10.39
CA GLY A 43 -0.72 -16.62 9.89
C GLY A 43 -2.20 -16.42 9.52
N GLY A 44 -2.61 -15.18 9.24
CA GLY A 44 -3.98 -14.82 8.91
C GLY A 44 -4.86 -14.58 10.13
N PRO A 45 -6.13 -14.15 9.94
CA PRO A 45 -7.04 -13.77 11.03
C PRO A 45 -7.27 -14.90 12.04
N THR A 46 -7.27 -16.15 11.54
CA THR A 46 -7.48 -17.37 12.34
C THR A 46 -6.25 -17.82 13.13
N GLY A 47 -5.03 -17.53 12.63
CA GLY A 47 -3.78 -17.86 13.34
C GLY A 47 -3.55 -16.97 14.57
N ARG A 48 -3.93 -15.69 14.48
CA ARG A 48 -3.75 -14.68 15.54
C ARG A 48 -4.55 -14.95 16.82
N HIS A 49 -5.66 -15.66 16.73
CA HIS A 49 -6.53 -15.93 17.89
C HIS A 49 -6.03 -17.08 18.78
N HIS A 50 -5.19 -17.99 18.27
CA HIS A 50 -4.88 -19.26 18.94
C HIS A 50 -3.53 -19.31 19.65
N GLN A 51 -2.55 -18.51 19.24
CA GLN A 51 -1.25 -18.37 19.89
C GLN A 51 -0.99 -16.89 20.13
N ARG A 52 -0.45 -16.54 21.31
CA ARG A 52 0.05 -15.18 21.61
C ARG A 52 0.70 -14.60 20.36
N TYR A 53 0.16 -13.49 19.84
CA TYR A 53 0.60 -12.84 18.61
C TYR A 53 2.13 -12.74 18.56
N GLN A 54 2.75 -13.43 17.61
CA GLN A 54 4.16 -13.30 17.29
C GLN A 54 4.26 -12.51 15.99
N SER A 55 4.84 -11.31 16.05
CA SER A 55 5.15 -10.49 14.87
C SER A 55 6.04 -11.30 13.92
N THR A 56 5.42 -11.92 12.92
CA THR A 56 6.11 -12.83 12.00
C THR A 56 6.46 -12.11 10.70
N ASP A 57 5.59 -11.20 10.24
CA ASP A 57 5.78 -10.51 8.97
C ASP A 57 6.00 -9.00 9.15
N PHE A 58 5.30 -8.36 10.10
CA PHE A 58 5.48 -6.95 10.46
C PHE A 58 5.70 -6.76 11.96
N LEU A 59 6.71 -5.98 12.36
CA LEU A 59 6.96 -5.59 13.74
C LEU A 59 6.45 -4.18 13.97
N PHE A 60 5.36 -4.07 14.70
CA PHE A 60 4.77 -2.79 15.07
C PHE A 60 5.43 -2.22 16.34
N PRO A 61 5.58 -0.88 16.43
CA PRO A 61 6.27 -0.26 17.56
C PRO A 61 5.58 -0.47 18.90
N GLN A 62 4.26 -0.64 18.89
CA GLN A 62 3.46 -0.94 20.09
C GLN A 62 3.88 -2.25 20.76
N VAL A 63 4.45 -3.20 20.00
CA VAL A 63 5.04 -4.44 20.52
C VAL A 63 6.42 -4.17 21.14
N VAL A 64 7.20 -3.27 20.54
CA VAL A 64 8.57 -2.93 20.96
C VAL A 64 8.60 -2.07 22.21
N MET A 65 7.61 -1.19 22.41
CA MET A 65 7.51 -0.31 23.58
C MET A 65 7.32 -1.07 24.92
N GLY A 66 7.03 -2.38 24.87
CA GLY A 66 7.03 -3.25 26.04
C GLY A 66 5.90 -2.99 27.05
N GLY A 67 5.94 -3.72 28.16
CA GLY A 67 4.96 -3.64 29.25
C GLY A 67 3.69 -4.49 29.02
N GLU A 68 2.77 -4.46 29.99
CA GLU A 68 1.54 -5.27 29.92
C GLU A 68 0.65 -4.95 28.72
N ARG A 69 0.71 -3.70 28.24
CA ARG A 69 -0.04 -3.27 27.05
C ARG A 69 0.50 -3.94 25.79
N ALA A 70 1.82 -4.09 25.64
CA ALA A 70 2.42 -4.80 24.50
C ALA A 70 2.06 -6.30 24.50
N ALA A 71 1.96 -6.92 25.69
CA ALA A 71 1.60 -8.34 25.82
C ALA A 71 0.14 -8.65 25.42
N ARG A 72 -0.75 -7.64 25.45
CA ARG A 72 -2.17 -7.76 25.08
C ARG A 72 -2.48 -7.12 23.72
N TRP A 73 -1.54 -6.38 23.15
CA TRP A 73 -1.74 -5.67 21.89
C TRP A 73 -1.71 -6.63 20.71
N GLN A 74 -2.64 -6.44 19.78
CA GLN A 74 -2.74 -7.17 18.53
C GLN A 74 -3.09 -6.15 17.44
N PRO A 75 -2.43 -6.21 16.27
CA PRO A 75 -2.74 -5.30 15.17
C PRO A 75 -4.15 -5.57 14.65
N GLY A 76 -4.91 -4.51 14.45
CA GLY A 76 -6.21 -4.52 13.77
C GLY A 76 -6.07 -4.15 12.30
N PHE A 77 -7.14 -4.31 11.52
CA PHE A 77 -7.13 -4.01 10.08
C PHE A 77 -6.69 -2.57 9.79
N ILE A 78 -7.06 -1.62 10.66
CA ILE A 78 -6.68 -0.21 10.53
C ILE A 78 -5.17 0.00 10.62
N ASP A 79 -4.45 -0.80 11.40
CA ASP A 79 -2.98 -0.71 11.49
C ASP A 79 -2.32 -1.09 10.16
N TYR A 80 -2.87 -2.10 9.46
CA TYR A 80 -2.38 -2.48 8.13
C TYR A 80 -2.85 -1.53 7.01
N LEU A 81 -4.04 -0.93 7.15
CA LEU A 81 -4.48 0.14 6.26
C LEU A 81 -3.56 1.37 6.36
N PHE A 82 -3.20 1.75 7.59
CA PHE A 82 -2.23 2.81 7.84
C PHE A 82 -0.86 2.45 7.25
N LEU A 83 -0.40 1.20 7.41
CA LEU A 83 0.85 0.72 6.83
C LEU A 83 0.83 0.74 5.30
N ALA A 84 -0.25 0.29 4.67
CA ALA A 84 -0.39 0.34 3.22
C ALA A 84 -0.45 1.78 2.71
N PHE A 85 -1.19 2.67 3.37
CA PHE A 85 -1.23 4.08 3.02
C PHE A 85 0.15 4.74 3.08
N THR A 86 0.89 4.48 4.15
CA THR A 86 2.23 5.05 4.38
C THR A 86 3.27 4.52 3.38
N PHE A 87 3.27 3.23 3.08
CA PHE A 87 4.10 2.69 1.99
C PHE A 87 3.73 3.24 0.62
N SER A 88 2.45 3.44 0.33
CA SER A 88 2.01 3.97 -0.96
C SER A 88 2.34 5.45 -1.15
N THR A 89 2.34 6.22 -0.07
CA THR A 89 2.71 7.65 -0.08
C THR A 89 4.22 7.87 0.08
N ALA A 90 5.01 6.81 0.28
CA ALA A 90 6.41 6.88 0.68
C ALA A 90 6.64 7.69 1.98
N LEU A 91 5.57 7.95 2.75
CA LEU A 91 5.63 8.53 4.08
C LEU A 91 5.88 7.39 5.06
N SER A 92 7.12 6.89 5.11
CA SER A 92 7.48 5.75 5.98
C SER A 92 7.07 6.02 7.43
N PRO A 93 6.31 5.13 8.09
CA PRO A 93 6.28 5.12 9.54
C PRO A 93 7.65 4.57 9.96
N ALA A 94 8.50 5.42 10.56
CA ALA A 94 9.88 5.04 10.91
C ALA A 94 9.98 3.84 11.87
N ASP A 95 8.84 3.41 12.41
CA ASP A 95 8.79 2.55 13.58
C ASP A 95 8.23 1.14 13.29
N THR A 96 7.79 0.84 12.05
CA THR A 96 7.31 -0.52 11.69
C THR A 96 8.34 -1.27 10.83
N ALA A 97 8.92 -2.34 11.38
CA ALA A 97 9.92 -3.13 10.66
C ALA A 97 9.27 -4.27 9.85
N VAL A 98 9.69 -4.45 8.60
CA VAL A 98 9.26 -5.56 7.73
C VAL A 98 10.19 -6.75 7.93
N LEU A 99 9.70 -7.80 8.58
CA LEU A 99 10.52 -8.93 9.04
C LEU A 99 10.64 -10.03 7.97
N SER A 100 9.50 -10.44 7.39
CA SER A 100 9.40 -11.59 6.50
C SER A 100 9.78 -11.27 5.04
N ARG A 101 10.33 -12.28 4.34
CA ARG A 101 10.67 -12.17 2.92
C ARG A 101 9.43 -11.91 2.04
N ARG A 102 8.28 -12.49 2.40
CA ARG A 102 7.01 -12.33 1.67
C ARG A 102 6.48 -10.90 1.83
N ALA A 103 6.50 -10.38 3.06
CA ALA A 103 6.13 -9.01 3.34
C ALA A 103 7.02 -8.00 2.60
N LYS A 104 8.34 -8.21 2.59
CA LYS A 104 9.27 -7.38 1.80
C LYS A 104 8.91 -7.35 0.31
N ALA A 105 8.61 -8.51 -0.28
CA ALA A 105 8.20 -8.58 -1.67
C ALA A 105 6.91 -7.79 -1.94
N LEU A 106 5.90 -7.92 -1.08
CA LEU A 106 4.66 -7.15 -1.23
C LEU A 106 4.87 -5.64 -1.10
N VAL A 107 5.68 -5.20 -0.14
CA VAL A 107 6.01 -3.78 0.03
C VAL A 107 6.71 -3.23 -1.22
N ILE A 108 7.63 -4.00 -1.81
CA ILE A 108 8.28 -3.63 -3.07
C ILE A 108 7.25 -3.49 -4.20
N VAL A 109 6.35 -4.47 -4.37
CA VAL A 109 5.31 -4.42 -5.41
C VAL A 109 4.38 -3.22 -5.20
N GLN A 110 3.95 -2.97 -3.97
CA GLN A 110 3.10 -1.83 -3.65
C GLN A 110 3.78 -0.49 -3.96
N ALA A 111 5.06 -0.35 -3.60
CA ALA A 111 5.85 0.84 -3.88
C ALA A 111 6.00 1.08 -5.39
N LEU A 112 6.29 0.03 -6.16
CA LEU A 112 6.38 0.11 -7.62
C LEU A 112 5.06 0.56 -8.26
N LEU A 113 3.94 -0.02 -7.85
CA LEU A 113 2.61 0.38 -8.33
C LEU A 113 2.30 1.84 -7.97
N SER A 114 2.68 2.29 -6.78
CA SER A 114 2.48 3.67 -6.35
C SER A 114 3.33 4.64 -7.17
N ILE A 115 4.56 4.28 -7.51
CA ILE A 115 5.42 5.06 -8.42
C ILE A 115 4.80 5.15 -9.81
N VAL A 116 4.27 4.06 -10.36
CA VAL A 116 3.59 4.08 -11.67
C VAL A 116 2.43 5.07 -11.66
N VAL A 117 1.60 5.05 -10.62
CA VAL A 117 0.49 6.02 -10.48
C VAL A 117 1.01 7.46 -10.42
N LEU A 118 2.05 7.72 -9.62
CA LEU A 118 2.65 9.06 -9.51
C LEU A 118 3.25 9.56 -10.84
N VAL A 119 3.94 8.69 -11.58
CA VAL A 119 4.52 9.04 -12.90
C VAL A 119 3.42 9.37 -13.91
N VAL A 120 2.35 8.57 -13.94
CA VAL A 120 1.19 8.82 -14.82
C VAL A 120 0.53 10.15 -14.45
N LEU A 121 0.38 10.43 -13.16
CA LEU A 121 -0.18 11.67 -12.65
C LEU A 121 0.67 12.89 -13.06
N ALA A 122 1.99 12.81 -12.87
CA ALA A 122 2.93 13.87 -13.21
C ALA A 122 2.97 14.16 -14.72
N ALA A 123 3.04 13.10 -15.55
CA ALA A 123 3.02 13.23 -17.00
C ALA A 123 1.74 13.94 -17.49
N ARG A 124 0.60 13.66 -16.86
CA ARG A 124 -0.68 14.31 -17.16
C ARG A 124 -0.76 15.76 -16.69
N ALA A 125 -0.25 16.07 -15.50
CA ALA A 125 -0.21 17.44 -14.99
C ALA A 125 0.58 18.36 -15.93
N VAL A 126 1.74 17.90 -16.42
CA VAL A 126 2.55 18.61 -17.41
C VAL A 126 1.78 18.80 -18.72
N ASN A 127 1.06 17.78 -19.19
CA ASN A 127 0.26 17.89 -20.41
C ASN A 127 -0.88 18.91 -20.29
N THR A 128 -1.43 19.10 -19.10
CA THR A 128 -2.53 20.07 -18.85
C THR A 128 -2.03 21.52 -18.75
N ILE A 129 -0.81 21.73 -18.26
CA ILE A 129 -0.19 23.07 -18.23
C ILE A 129 0.21 23.52 -19.64
N ARG A 130 0.53 22.57 -20.53
CA ARG A 130 0.98 22.83 -21.90
C ARG A 130 -0.18 23.04 -22.90
N SER A 131 -1.40 22.69 -22.54
CA SER A 131 -2.62 22.85 -23.36
C SER A 131 -3.37 24.12 -23.02
#